data_AF-A0A937GD69-F1
#
_entry.id   AF-A0A937GD69-F1
#
_cell.length_a   1.000
_cell.length_b   1.000
_cell.length_c   1.000
_cell.angle_alpha   90.00
_cell.angle_beta   90.00
_cell.angle_gamma   90.00
#
_symmetry.space_group_name_H-M   'P 1'
#
loop_
_entity.id
_entity.type
_entity.pdbx_description
1 polymer ?
#
loop_
_entity_poly.entity_id
_entity_poly.type
_entity_poly.pdbx_seq_one_letter_code
_entity_poly.pdbx_strand_id
1 'polypeptide(L)'
;MTASETTGGAPTDGTRDELARARTHTGRSIRDLTHAFVGREHPVEVIDEIGRRLDDAVATLAAGTPRSRDPHSFGDHRRAAYPEGPFECTADDRPISGAASPLGLDPELRRVGDTIEARVTLRAAHEGAPGRSHGGVVAALFDDIFGFVLGVVGETAFTGRLTVTYRAGTPLHQPLVCRVWPLSRDGRKLLMAGTLHTDDDAPTLLAEADATFIIVDADRLIADAAHQNAPAPHHDATR
;
A
#
# COMPACT_ATOMS: atom_id res chain seq x y z
N MET A 1 -7.63 -47.90 -12.35
CA MET A 1 -7.18 -46.61 -12.93
C MET A 1 -7.47 -45.54 -11.89
N THR A 2 -6.56 -45.38 -10.94
CA THR A 2 -6.74 -44.53 -9.75
C THR A 2 -6.26 -43.11 -10.07
N ALA A 3 -7.17 -42.16 -9.94
CA ALA A 3 -6.89 -40.73 -10.08
C ALA A 3 -5.89 -40.29 -9.01
N SER A 4 -4.81 -39.66 -9.46
CA SER A 4 -3.80 -39.02 -8.63
C SER A 4 -4.32 -37.64 -8.23
N GLU A 5 -4.84 -37.51 -7.02
CA GLU A 5 -5.09 -36.20 -6.40
C GLU A 5 -3.75 -35.51 -6.15
N THR A 6 -3.51 -34.42 -6.88
CA THR A 6 -2.39 -33.51 -6.63
C THR A 6 -2.81 -32.59 -5.48
N THR A 7 -2.52 -33.02 -4.25
CA THR A 7 -2.59 -32.15 -3.08
C THR A 7 -1.42 -31.16 -3.16
N GLY A 8 -1.71 -29.92 -3.57
CA GLY A 8 -0.78 -28.81 -3.44
C GLY A 8 -0.51 -28.55 -1.96
N GLY A 9 0.56 -29.14 -1.43
CA GLY A 9 1.02 -28.91 -0.06
C GLY A 9 1.30 -27.43 0.16
N ALA A 10 0.93 -26.91 1.33
CA ALA A 10 1.22 -25.54 1.72
C ALA A 10 2.73 -25.26 1.56
N PRO A 11 3.12 -24.12 0.95
CA PRO A 11 4.52 -23.82 0.70
C PRO A 11 5.31 -23.81 2.02
N THR A 12 6.50 -24.41 1.98
CA THR A 12 7.43 -24.41 3.12
C THR A 12 7.86 -22.98 3.45
N ASP A 13 8.38 -22.75 4.66
CA ASP A 13 8.77 -21.42 5.12
C ASP A 13 9.78 -20.74 4.18
N GLY A 14 10.76 -21.50 3.67
CA GLY A 14 11.73 -21.00 2.69
C GLY A 14 11.11 -20.65 1.33
N THR A 15 10.11 -21.43 0.87
CA THR A 15 9.41 -21.15 -0.40
C THR A 15 8.51 -19.90 -0.30
N ARG A 16 7.91 -19.65 0.87
CA ARG A 16 7.13 -18.42 1.11
C ARG A 16 8.01 -17.18 1.06
N ASP A 17 9.20 -17.28 1.65
CA ASP A 17 10.22 -16.24 1.65
C ASP A 17 10.76 -15.93 0.23
N GLU A 18 11.02 -16.95 -0.58
CA GLU A 18 11.42 -16.79 -1.98
C GLU A 18 10.33 -16.12 -2.82
N LEU A 19 9.07 -16.55 -2.65
CA LEU A 19 7.93 -15.96 -3.34
C LEU A 19 7.76 -14.48 -2.94
N ALA A 20 7.83 -14.15 -1.65
CA ALA A 20 7.73 -12.77 -1.17
C ALA A 20 8.83 -11.89 -1.78
N ARG A 21 10.09 -12.36 -1.79
CA ARG A 21 11.21 -11.66 -2.44
C ARG A 21 10.97 -11.44 -3.94
N ALA A 22 10.51 -12.47 -4.65
CA ALA A 22 10.21 -12.39 -6.08
C ALA A 22 9.08 -11.38 -6.38
N ARG A 23 8.03 -11.37 -5.55
CA ARG A 23 6.92 -10.40 -5.66
C ARG A 23 7.39 -8.98 -5.41
N THR A 24 8.16 -8.75 -4.34
CA THR A 24 8.73 -7.42 -4.02
C THR A 24 9.63 -6.90 -5.13
N HIS A 25 10.53 -7.75 -5.64
CA HIS A 25 11.38 -7.39 -6.77
C HIS A 25 10.55 -7.05 -8.02
N THR A 26 9.61 -7.90 -8.40
CA THR A 26 8.81 -7.70 -9.61
C THR A 26 7.90 -6.48 -9.50
N GLY A 27 7.27 -6.26 -8.34
CA GLY A 27 6.46 -5.08 -8.07
C GLY A 27 7.28 -3.79 -8.21
N ARG A 28 8.51 -3.77 -7.69
CA ARG A 28 9.45 -2.66 -7.88
C ARG A 28 9.79 -2.43 -9.34
N SER A 29 10.11 -3.49 -10.09
CA SER A 29 10.40 -3.38 -11.52
C SER A 29 9.23 -2.81 -12.33
N ILE A 30 7.98 -3.15 -11.97
CA ILE A 30 6.79 -2.57 -12.61
C ILE A 30 6.66 -1.08 -12.26
N ARG A 31 6.89 -0.70 -11.00
CA ARG A 31 6.92 0.72 -10.60
C ARG A 31 7.98 1.49 -11.38
N ASP A 32 9.20 0.97 -11.43
CA ASP A 32 10.33 1.60 -12.10
C ASP A 32 10.07 1.77 -13.60
N LEU A 33 9.51 0.73 -14.25
CA LEU A 33 9.04 0.82 -15.63
C LEU A 33 7.99 1.93 -15.80
N THR A 34 7.01 2.02 -14.90
CA THR A 34 5.96 3.04 -14.96
C THR A 34 6.54 4.45 -14.90
N HIS A 35 7.49 4.70 -13.99
CA HIS A 35 8.14 6.01 -13.92
C HIS A 35 9.06 6.29 -15.10
N ALA A 36 9.77 5.28 -15.61
CA ALA A 36 10.60 5.42 -16.81
C ALA A 36 9.74 5.74 -18.04
N PHE A 37 8.60 5.09 -18.19
CA PHE A 37 7.66 5.30 -19.29
C PHE A 37 7.02 6.68 -19.25
N VAL A 38 6.50 7.09 -18.09
CA VAL A 38 5.82 8.40 -17.97
C VAL A 38 6.81 9.57 -18.06
N GLY A 39 8.03 9.40 -17.53
CA GLY A 39 9.00 10.49 -17.41
C GLY A 39 9.88 10.75 -18.63
N ARG A 40 9.67 10.05 -19.76
CA ARG A 40 10.57 10.09 -20.92
C ARG A 40 9.80 9.98 -22.23
N GLU A 41 10.28 10.69 -23.24
CA GLU A 41 9.83 10.51 -24.62
C GLU A 41 10.63 9.40 -25.31
N HIS A 42 9.94 8.60 -26.11
CA HIS A 42 10.54 7.52 -26.90
C HIS A 42 9.88 7.43 -28.29
N PRO A 43 10.60 6.95 -29.32
CA PRO A 43 10.00 6.64 -30.62
C PRO A 43 8.88 5.61 -30.50
N VAL A 44 7.88 5.68 -31.37
CA VAL A 44 6.72 4.78 -31.38
C VAL A 44 7.14 3.32 -31.44
N GLU A 45 8.19 3.01 -32.22
CA GLU A 45 8.69 1.64 -32.39
C GLU A 45 9.21 1.04 -31.08
N VAL A 46 9.81 1.87 -30.22
CA VAL A 46 10.28 1.45 -28.89
C VAL A 46 9.09 1.22 -27.97
N ILE A 47 8.09 2.09 -28.02
CA ILE A 47 6.86 1.95 -27.23
C ILE A 47 6.11 0.67 -27.62
N ASP A 48 5.96 0.39 -28.90
CA ASP A 48 5.28 -0.80 -29.42
C ASP A 48 6.01 -2.10 -29.07
N GLU A 49 7.34 -2.11 -29.14
CA GLU A 49 8.16 -3.26 -28.72
C GLU A 49 8.01 -3.54 -27.21
N ILE A 50 8.01 -2.50 -26.38
CA ILE A 50 7.76 -2.65 -24.93
C ILE A 50 6.33 -3.17 -24.70
N GLY A 51 5.34 -2.62 -25.41
CA GLY A 51 3.95 -3.03 -25.32
C GLY A 51 3.76 -4.54 -25.56
N ARG A 52 4.34 -5.07 -26.65
CA ARG A 52 4.27 -6.51 -26.95
C ARG A 52 4.87 -7.38 -25.84
N ARG A 53 6.00 -6.98 -25.26
CA ARG A 53 6.62 -7.72 -24.14
C ARG A 53 5.77 -7.69 -22.87
N LEU A 54 5.06 -6.59 -22.64
CA LEU A 54 4.12 -6.48 -21.52
C LEU A 54 2.90 -7.35 -21.73
N ASP A 55 2.38 -7.45 -22.96
CA ASP A 55 1.27 -8.36 -23.28
C ASP A 55 1.65 -9.82 -22.98
N ASP A 56 2.84 -10.26 -23.36
CA ASP A 56 3.36 -11.59 -23.04
C ASP A 56 3.48 -11.81 -21.53
N ALA A 57 3.98 -10.82 -20.79
CA ALA A 57 4.11 -10.88 -19.34
C ALA A 57 2.73 -10.93 -18.66
N VAL A 58 1.76 -10.15 -19.13
CA VAL A 58 0.38 -10.16 -18.65
C VAL A 58 -0.27 -11.52 -18.91
N ALA A 59 -0.13 -12.07 -20.11
CA ALA A 59 -0.65 -13.40 -20.44
C ALA A 59 -0.07 -14.48 -19.52
N THR A 60 1.23 -14.41 -19.24
CA THR A 60 1.91 -15.33 -18.31
C THR A 60 1.35 -15.23 -16.89
N LEU A 61 1.18 -14.01 -16.37
CA LEU A 61 0.65 -13.79 -15.01
C LEU A 61 -0.84 -14.15 -14.89
N ALA A 62 -1.63 -13.88 -15.93
CA ALA A 62 -3.07 -14.15 -15.99
C ALA A 62 -3.38 -15.65 -16.04
N ALA A 63 -2.46 -16.48 -16.56
CA ALA A 63 -2.57 -17.94 -16.53
C ALA A 63 -2.32 -18.54 -15.13
N GLY A 64 -1.87 -17.74 -14.17
CA GLY A 64 -1.67 -18.16 -12.79
C GLY A 64 -2.98 -18.40 -12.04
N THR A 65 -2.90 -19.09 -10.90
CA THR A 65 -4.06 -19.32 -10.03
C THR A 65 -4.51 -18.02 -9.38
N PRO A 66 -5.82 -17.69 -9.40
CA PRO A 66 -6.37 -16.56 -8.66
C PRO A 66 -5.98 -16.65 -7.18
N ARG A 67 -5.40 -15.57 -6.65
CA ARG A 67 -5.05 -15.47 -5.24
C ARG A 67 -6.25 -15.00 -4.43
N SER A 68 -6.46 -15.59 -3.26
CA SER A 68 -7.29 -15.03 -2.19
C SER A 68 -6.38 -14.53 -1.08
N ARG A 69 -6.68 -13.36 -0.51
CA ARG A 69 -5.95 -12.84 0.65
C ARG A 69 -6.52 -13.47 1.91
N ASP A 70 -5.65 -13.84 2.84
CA ASP A 70 -6.06 -14.31 4.16
C ASP A 70 -6.87 -13.21 4.86
N PRO A 71 -8.14 -13.44 5.22
CA PRO A 71 -8.95 -12.49 6.00
C PRO A 71 -8.27 -12.03 7.29
N HIS A 72 -7.45 -12.88 7.90
CA HIS A 72 -6.72 -12.56 9.13
C HIS A 72 -5.55 -11.59 8.91
N SER A 73 -5.13 -11.38 7.66
CA SER A 73 -4.12 -10.37 7.31
C SER A 73 -4.66 -8.93 7.32
N PHE A 74 -5.99 -8.77 7.34
CA PHE A 74 -6.69 -7.50 7.26
C PHE A 74 -7.64 -7.36 8.47
N GLY A 75 -7.12 -6.99 9.64
CA GLY A 75 -8.04 -6.68 10.74
C GLY A 75 -7.50 -6.66 12.16
N ASP A 76 -6.35 -7.25 12.45
CA ASP A 76 -5.80 -7.22 13.81
C ASP A 76 -4.60 -6.26 13.93
N HIS A 77 -4.86 -4.96 13.76
CA HIS A 77 -3.86 -3.92 14.06
C HIS A 77 -3.42 -3.97 15.53
N ARG A 78 -4.19 -4.60 16.44
CA ARG A 78 -3.78 -4.86 17.82
C ARG A 78 -2.56 -5.78 17.91
N ARG A 79 -2.30 -6.59 16.87
CA ARG A 79 -1.10 -7.43 16.75
C ARG A 79 0.05 -6.74 16.01
N ALA A 80 -0.20 -5.60 15.39
CA ALA A 80 0.84 -4.85 14.71
C ALA A 80 1.72 -4.14 15.74
N ALA A 81 2.80 -4.79 16.14
CA ALA A 81 3.82 -4.18 16.98
C ALA A 81 4.85 -3.47 16.10
N TYR A 82 4.74 -2.15 15.98
CA TYR A 82 5.79 -1.33 15.37
C TYR A 82 6.81 -0.98 16.46
N PRO A 83 8.03 -1.54 16.46
CA PRO A 83 9.07 -1.16 17.41
C PRO A 83 9.48 0.30 17.20
N GLU A 84 10.05 0.92 18.23
CA GLU A 84 10.70 2.22 18.07
C GLU A 84 11.80 2.14 17.02
N GLY A 85 11.84 3.10 16.09
CA GLY A 85 12.77 3.06 14.95
C GLY A 85 12.17 2.43 13.69
N PRO A 86 13.03 1.98 12.73
CA PRO A 86 12.59 1.49 11.43
C PRO A 86 11.77 0.21 11.52
N PHE A 87 10.77 0.06 10.66
CA PHE A 87 9.99 -1.16 10.55
C PHE A 87 9.51 -1.40 9.11
N GLU A 88 9.19 -2.66 8.81
CA GLU A 88 8.68 -3.04 7.49
C GLU A 88 7.16 -3.03 7.43
N CYS A 89 6.66 -2.77 6.23
CA CYS A 89 5.28 -2.95 5.85
C CYS A 89 4.80 -4.38 6.15
N THR A 90 3.73 -4.55 6.93
CA THR A 90 3.18 -5.88 7.23
C THR A 90 2.27 -6.46 6.13
N ALA A 91 1.93 -5.67 5.11
CA ALA A 91 1.04 -6.06 4.01
C ALA A 91 1.64 -5.70 2.65
N ASP A 92 2.54 -6.54 2.13
CA ASP A 92 3.40 -6.23 0.96
C ASP A 92 2.65 -5.83 -0.32
N ASP A 93 1.42 -6.29 -0.50
CA ASP A 93 0.60 -5.98 -1.67
C ASP A 93 -0.37 -4.80 -1.46
N ARG A 94 -0.31 -4.10 -0.32
CA ARG A 94 -1.23 -2.99 -0.07
C ARG A 94 -0.94 -1.83 -1.03
N PRO A 95 -1.96 -1.08 -1.45
CA PRO A 95 -1.72 0.14 -2.22
C PRO A 95 -0.84 1.09 -1.40
N ILE A 96 -0.04 1.92 -2.07
CA ILE A 96 0.80 2.97 -1.46
C ILE A 96 2.04 2.46 -0.69
N SER A 97 1.94 1.77 0.45
CA SER A 97 3.13 1.38 1.25
C SER A 97 3.54 -0.09 1.15
N GLY A 98 2.88 -0.86 0.29
CA GLY A 98 3.23 -2.26 0.05
C GLY A 98 4.50 -2.40 -0.78
N ALA A 99 5.51 -3.12 -0.28
CA ALA A 99 6.79 -3.30 -0.97
C ALA A 99 6.65 -4.02 -2.33
N ALA A 100 5.70 -4.97 -2.43
CA ALA A 100 5.37 -5.69 -3.66
C ALA A 100 4.29 -5.00 -4.52
N SER A 101 3.71 -3.90 -4.05
CA SER A 101 2.62 -3.22 -4.76
C SER A 101 3.11 -2.49 -6.01
N PRO A 102 2.63 -2.82 -7.21
CA PRO A 102 2.98 -2.07 -8.42
C PRO A 102 2.53 -0.59 -8.41
N LEU A 103 1.69 -0.21 -7.44
CA LEU A 103 1.18 1.15 -7.22
C LEU A 103 1.80 1.83 -6.00
N GLY A 104 2.82 1.21 -5.40
CA GLY A 104 3.46 1.70 -4.19
C GLY A 104 4.25 3.00 -4.41
N LEU A 105 4.37 3.80 -3.34
CA LEU A 105 5.22 4.99 -3.24
C LEU A 105 6.58 4.70 -2.60
N ASP A 106 6.84 3.45 -2.21
CA ASP A 106 8.06 2.99 -1.55
C ASP A 106 8.46 3.78 -0.28
N PRO A 107 7.55 3.95 0.70
CA PRO A 107 7.90 4.65 1.93
C PRO A 107 8.86 3.86 2.81
N GLU A 108 9.87 4.54 3.33
CA GLU A 108 10.68 4.08 4.45
C GLU A 108 9.99 4.48 5.75
N LEU A 109 9.59 3.49 6.54
CA LEU A 109 8.72 3.67 7.69
C LEU A 109 9.50 3.64 9.00
N ARG A 110 9.15 4.53 9.92
CA ARG A 110 9.79 4.64 11.22
C ARG A 110 8.78 5.06 12.29
N ARG A 111 8.85 4.44 13.46
CA ARG A 111 8.12 4.88 14.65
C ARG A 111 8.99 5.81 15.49
N VAL A 112 8.38 6.88 16.00
CA VAL A 112 8.97 7.87 16.91
C VAL A 112 7.99 8.16 18.03
N GLY A 113 8.08 7.41 19.14
CA GLY A 113 7.07 7.47 20.20
C GLY A 113 5.69 7.10 19.64
N ASP A 114 4.76 8.06 19.64
CA ASP A 114 3.41 7.86 19.08
C ASP A 114 3.26 8.33 17.63
N THR A 115 4.35 8.82 17.03
CA THR A 115 4.37 9.32 15.65
C THR A 115 4.86 8.24 14.69
N ILE A 116 4.24 8.16 13.51
CA ILE A 116 4.78 7.43 12.37
C ILE A 116 5.39 8.44 11.40
N GLU A 117 6.65 8.22 11.04
CA GLU A 117 7.31 8.91 9.94
C GLU A 117 7.41 8.00 8.72
N ALA A 118 7.14 8.55 7.54
CA ALA A 118 7.36 7.91 6.25
C ALA A 118 8.21 8.83 5.37
N ARG A 119 9.42 8.38 5.01
CA ARG A 119 10.24 9.06 4.01
C ARG A 119 9.92 8.50 2.64
N VAL A 120 9.65 9.38 1.67
CA VAL A 120 9.25 9.00 0.30
C VAL A 120 9.93 9.90 -0.72
N THR A 121 10.10 9.40 -1.93
CA THR A 121 10.45 10.22 -3.10
C THR A 121 9.40 10.02 -4.18
N LEU A 122 8.62 11.06 -4.46
CA LEU A 122 7.62 11.01 -5.54
C LEU A 122 8.32 11.20 -6.89
N ARG A 123 7.92 10.43 -7.90
CA ARG A 123 8.61 10.33 -9.20
C ARG A 123 7.65 10.70 -10.35
N ALA A 124 8.11 10.60 -11.60
CA ALA A 124 7.41 11.09 -12.79
C ALA A 124 5.94 10.64 -12.89
N ALA A 125 5.66 9.34 -12.75
CA ALA A 125 4.27 8.84 -12.75
C ALA A 125 3.36 9.35 -11.61
N HIS A 126 3.87 10.12 -10.66
CA HIS A 126 3.08 10.78 -9.62
C HIS A 126 2.79 12.26 -9.94
N GLU A 127 3.23 12.76 -11.09
CA GLU A 127 3.05 14.14 -11.54
C GLU A 127 1.57 14.45 -11.80
N GLY A 128 1.15 15.66 -11.41
CA GLY A 128 -0.18 16.18 -11.74
C GLY A 128 -0.11 17.52 -12.45
N ALA A 129 0.68 18.45 -11.90
CA ALA A 129 1.06 19.69 -12.56
C ALA A 129 2.57 19.66 -12.85
N PRO A 130 3.08 20.42 -13.85
CA PRO A 130 4.50 20.39 -14.19
C PRO A 130 5.42 20.57 -12.98
N GLY A 131 6.30 19.61 -12.76
CA GLY A 131 7.27 19.50 -11.67
C GLY A 131 6.67 19.18 -10.29
N ARG A 132 5.37 18.87 -10.20
CA ARG A 132 4.65 18.74 -8.93
C ARG A 132 3.80 17.48 -8.89
N SER A 133 3.81 16.81 -7.75
CA SER A 133 2.95 15.65 -7.55
C SER A 133 1.46 16.03 -7.58
N HIS A 134 0.64 15.15 -8.15
CA HIS A 134 -0.80 15.26 -8.10
C HIS A 134 -1.30 15.22 -6.65
N GLY A 135 -2.21 16.13 -6.28
CA GLY A 135 -2.71 16.22 -4.91
C GLY A 135 -3.33 14.91 -4.41
N GLY A 136 -4.00 14.15 -5.28
CA GLY A 136 -4.54 12.84 -4.96
C GLY A 136 -3.50 11.80 -4.51
N VAL A 137 -2.26 11.87 -5.01
CA VAL A 137 -1.17 10.98 -4.56
C VAL A 137 -0.77 11.33 -3.13
N VAL A 138 -0.69 12.63 -2.81
CA VAL A 138 -0.40 13.11 -1.45
C VAL A 138 -1.52 12.74 -0.48
N ALA A 139 -2.78 12.83 -0.91
CA ALA A 139 -3.92 12.41 -0.08
C ALA A 139 -3.89 10.90 0.20
N ALA A 140 -3.59 10.08 -0.81
CA ALA A 140 -3.43 8.64 -0.65
C ALA A 140 -2.24 8.28 0.27
N LEU A 141 -1.13 9.03 0.19
CA LEU A 141 -0.02 8.90 1.13
C LEU A 141 -0.49 9.16 2.57
N PHE A 142 -1.21 10.26 2.83
CA PHE A 142 -1.70 10.52 4.20
C PHE A 142 -2.62 9.41 4.71
N ASP A 143 -3.63 9.02 3.92
CA ASP A 143 -4.58 7.97 4.32
C ASP A 143 -3.87 6.67 4.73
N ASP A 144 -2.92 6.23 3.90
CA ASP A 144 -2.17 5.00 4.11
C ASP A 144 -1.22 5.10 5.32
N ILE A 145 -0.50 6.23 5.47
CA ILE A 145 0.42 6.41 6.61
C ILE A 145 -0.34 6.57 7.94
N PHE A 146 -1.53 7.17 7.96
CA PHE A 146 -2.38 7.19 9.17
C PHE A 146 -2.77 5.79 9.64
N GLY A 147 -2.93 4.84 8.72
CA GLY A 147 -3.27 3.45 9.05
C GLY A 147 -2.26 2.78 10.01
N PHE A 148 -1.00 3.21 10.01
CA PHE A 148 0.01 2.68 10.93
C PHE A 148 -0.09 3.22 12.35
N VAL A 149 -0.68 4.41 12.54
CA VAL A 149 -0.95 4.94 13.88
C VAL A 149 -1.89 4.00 14.65
N LEU A 150 -2.76 3.29 13.94
CA LEU A 150 -3.66 2.29 14.53
C LEU A 150 -2.92 1.16 15.26
N GLY A 151 -1.78 0.70 14.71
CA GLY A 151 -0.93 -0.28 15.40
C GLY A 151 -0.24 0.30 16.63
N VAL A 152 0.13 1.59 16.58
CA VAL A 152 0.72 2.31 17.73
C VAL A 152 -0.28 2.45 18.89
N VAL A 153 -1.54 2.79 18.59
CA VAL A 153 -2.59 2.97 19.61
C VAL A 153 -3.32 1.66 19.96
N GLY A 154 -3.03 0.56 19.25
CA GLY A 154 -3.60 -0.76 19.50
C GLY A 154 -5.09 -0.88 19.16
N GLU A 155 -5.56 -0.21 18.11
CA GLU A 155 -6.97 -0.17 17.71
C GLU A 155 -7.15 -0.63 16.26
N THR A 156 -8.30 -1.22 15.93
CA THR A 156 -8.71 -1.49 14.54
C THR A 156 -9.76 -0.46 14.14
N ALA A 157 -9.49 0.30 13.08
CA ALA A 157 -10.36 1.37 12.63
C ALA A 157 -10.29 1.59 11.11
N PHE A 158 -11.31 2.26 10.57
CA PHE A 158 -11.33 2.70 9.17
C PHE A 158 -11.34 4.23 9.07
N THR A 159 -10.78 4.76 7.99
CA THR A 159 -10.88 6.20 7.68
C THR A 159 -12.35 6.59 7.55
N GLY A 160 -12.83 7.45 8.45
CA GLY A 160 -14.17 8.04 8.38
C GLY A 160 -14.16 9.40 7.69
N ARG A 161 -13.11 10.20 7.91
CA ARG A 161 -12.88 11.48 7.24
C ARG A 161 -11.39 11.74 7.11
N LEU A 162 -10.98 12.27 5.96
CA LEU A 162 -9.65 12.83 5.73
C LEU A 162 -9.81 14.25 5.15
N THR A 163 -9.14 15.22 5.76
CA THR A 163 -9.05 16.60 5.24
C THR A 163 -7.58 16.89 4.99
N VAL A 164 -7.22 17.32 3.78
CA VAL A 164 -5.85 17.68 3.42
C VAL A 164 -5.82 19.14 2.98
N THR A 165 -4.93 19.93 3.58
CA THR A 165 -4.67 21.32 3.19
C THR A 165 -3.31 21.40 2.52
N TYR A 166 -3.29 21.79 1.24
CA TYR A 166 -2.05 21.97 0.47
C TYR A 166 -1.52 23.39 0.68
N ARG A 167 -0.31 23.50 1.27
CA ARG A 167 0.36 24.76 1.59
C ARG A 167 1.31 25.21 0.48
N ALA A 168 1.96 24.26 -0.17
CA ALA A 168 2.85 24.48 -1.30
C ALA A 168 2.78 23.30 -2.30
N GLY A 169 3.32 23.51 -3.51
CA GLY A 169 3.38 22.44 -4.50
C GLY A 169 4.37 21.35 -4.07
N THR A 170 3.91 20.11 -3.94
CA THR A 170 4.76 18.97 -3.58
C THR A 170 5.71 18.65 -4.72
N PRO A 171 7.03 18.80 -4.55
CA PRO A 171 8.01 18.58 -5.60
C PRO A 171 8.19 17.09 -5.89
N LEU A 172 8.62 16.79 -7.12
CA LEU A 172 9.05 15.46 -7.54
C LEU A 172 10.57 15.30 -7.41
N HIS A 173 11.04 14.06 -7.38
CA HIS A 173 12.45 13.66 -7.44
C HIS A 173 13.34 14.15 -6.29
N GLN A 174 12.74 14.55 -5.17
CA GLN A 174 13.45 14.90 -3.95
C GLN A 174 12.85 14.18 -2.73
N PRO A 175 13.66 13.94 -1.68
CA PRO A 175 13.19 13.35 -0.45
C PRO A 175 12.12 14.21 0.23
N LEU A 176 11.06 13.55 0.68
CA LEU A 176 9.96 14.12 1.45
C LEU A 176 9.79 13.31 2.73
N VAL A 177 9.29 13.96 3.79
CA VAL A 177 8.97 13.29 5.04
C VAL A 177 7.52 13.58 5.43
N CYS A 178 6.72 12.52 5.47
CA CYS A 178 5.36 12.52 6.00
C CYS A 178 5.41 12.11 7.48
N ARG A 179 4.75 12.86 8.35
CA ARG A 179 4.60 12.53 9.77
C ARG A 179 3.13 12.52 10.13
N VAL A 180 2.71 11.51 10.88
CA VAL A 180 1.33 11.41 11.40
C VAL A 180 1.35 10.96 12.85
N TRP A 181 0.41 11.44 13.65
CA TRP A 181 0.33 11.14 15.09
C TRP A 181 -1.11 11.19 15.59
N PRO A 182 -1.44 10.45 16.68
CA PRO A 182 -2.74 10.54 17.31
C PRO A 182 -2.87 11.86 18.09
N LEU A 183 -4.07 12.44 18.09
CA LEU A 183 -4.40 13.63 18.87
C LEU A 183 -5.27 13.28 20.08
N SER A 184 -6.40 12.62 19.85
CA SER A 184 -7.37 12.35 20.90
C SER A 184 -8.38 11.28 20.49
N ARG A 185 -9.20 10.84 21.46
CA ARG A 185 -10.27 9.86 21.26
C ARG A 185 -11.59 10.41 21.80
N ASP A 186 -12.64 10.31 20.99
CA ASP A 186 -14.02 10.59 21.37
C ASP A 186 -14.89 9.36 21.04
N GLY A 187 -15.13 8.52 22.05
CA GLY A 187 -15.85 7.26 21.88
C GLY A 187 -15.16 6.32 20.89
N ARG A 188 -15.77 6.12 19.72
CA ARG A 188 -15.22 5.33 18.61
C ARG A 188 -14.41 6.14 17.59
N LYS A 189 -14.29 7.46 17.78
CA LYS A 189 -13.54 8.33 16.86
C LYS A 189 -12.12 8.51 17.38
N LEU A 190 -11.15 8.17 16.55
CA LEU A 190 -9.74 8.53 16.74
C LEU A 190 -9.44 9.74 15.87
N LEU A 191 -9.01 10.82 16.50
CA LEU A 191 -8.59 12.05 15.82
C LEU A 191 -7.07 12.00 15.67
N MET A 192 -6.58 12.26 14.47
CA MET A 192 -5.16 12.22 14.12
C MET A 192 -4.80 13.42 13.25
N ALA A 193 -3.54 13.83 13.31
CA ALA A 193 -3.00 14.89 12.47
C ALA A 193 -1.70 14.46 11.81
N GLY A 194 -1.36 15.12 10.71
CA GLY A 194 -0.15 14.86 9.97
C GLY A 194 0.34 16.03 9.16
N THR A 195 1.61 15.96 8.77
CA THR A 195 2.28 16.95 7.91
C THR A 195 3.19 16.28 6.91
N LEU A 196 3.38 16.93 5.76
CA LEU A 196 4.33 16.55 4.73
C LEU A 196 5.28 17.71 4.51
N HIS A 197 6.58 17.44 4.61
CA HIS A 197 7.64 18.42 4.40
C HIS A 197 8.64 17.93 3.34
N THR A 198 9.40 18.87 2.77
CA THR A 198 10.69 18.52 2.15
C THR A 198 11.65 18.01 3.22
N ASP A 199 12.54 17.11 2.84
CA ASP A 199 13.54 16.51 3.73
C ASP A 199 14.93 17.00 3.31
N ASP A 200 15.18 18.28 3.59
CA ASP A 200 16.40 19.04 3.30
C ASP A 200 16.78 19.94 4.49
N ASP A 201 17.83 20.75 4.37
CA ASP A 201 18.33 21.62 5.44
C ASP A 201 17.34 22.74 5.85
N ALA A 202 16.37 23.06 5.00
CA ALA A 202 15.35 24.09 5.24
C ALA A 202 13.94 23.56 4.91
N PRO A 203 13.41 22.63 5.73
CA PRO A 203 12.16 21.92 5.44
C PRO A 203 10.99 22.88 5.17
N THR A 204 10.36 22.71 4.02
CA THR A 204 9.15 23.46 3.65
C THR A 204 7.91 22.63 3.94
N LEU A 205 6.92 23.20 4.64
CA LEU A 205 5.61 22.57 4.81
C LEU A 205 4.86 22.56 3.47
N LEU A 206 4.60 21.36 2.95
CA LEU A 206 3.93 21.15 1.67
C LEU A 206 2.44 20.92 1.84
N ALA A 207 2.07 20.10 2.81
CA ALA A 207 0.69 19.79 3.14
C ALA A 207 0.54 19.40 4.60
N GLU A 208 -0.65 19.61 5.14
CA GLU A 208 -1.08 19.14 6.46
C GLU A 208 -2.39 18.37 6.31
N ALA A 209 -2.66 17.43 7.21
CA ALA A 209 -3.84 16.61 7.17
C ALA A 209 -4.44 16.40 8.56
N ASP A 210 -5.77 16.41 8.62
CA ASP A 210 -6.55 15.99 9.78
C ASP A 210 -7.39 14.78 9.38
N ALA A 211 -7.36 13.73 10.20
CA ALA A 211 -8.12 12.52 9.96
C ALA A 211 -8.99 12.12 11.17
N THR A 212 -10.15 11.56 10.87
CA THR A 212 -11.00 10.87 11.83
C THR A 212 -11.11 9.41 11.41
N PHE A 213 -10.60 8.51 12.25
CA PHE A 213 -10.74 7.08 12.10
C PHE A 213 -11.85 6.55 13.01
N ILE A 214 -12.63 5.58 12.54
CA ILE A 214 -13.75 5.00 13.27
C ILE A 214 -13.39 3.58 13.70
N ILE A 215 -13.26 3.40 15.02
CA ILE A 215 -12.97 2.09 15.64
C ILE A 215 -14.10 1.11 15.34
N VAL A 216 -13.71 -0.09 14.93
CA VAL A 216 -14.59 -1.22 14.63
C VAL A 216 -14.19 -2.44 15.45
N ASP A 217 -15.13 -3.38 15.55
CA ASP A 217 -14.87 -4.69 16.13
C ASP A 217 -14.05 -5.53 15.15
N ALA A 218 -12.79 -5.80 15.50
CA ALA A 218 -11.85 -6.57 14.69
C ALA A 218 -12.32 -8.01 14.47
N ASP A 219 -12.93 -8.64 15.46
CA ASP A 219 -13.32 -10.05 15.38
C ASP A 219 -14.53 -10.21 14.44
N ARG A 220 -15.45 -9.23 14.50
CA ARG A 220 -16.56 -9.15 13.53
C ARG A 220 -16.05 -8.89 12.10
N LEU A 221 -15.08 -8.00 11.92
CA LEU A 221 -14.51 -7.72 10.61
C LEU A 221 -13.87 -8.96 9.98
N ILE A 222 -13.11 -9.71 10.77
CA ILE A 222 -12.48 -10.97 10.34
C ILE A 222 -13.53 -12.00 9.93
N ALA A 223 -14.61 -12.14 10.71
CA ALA A 223 -15.70 -13.06 10.40
C ALA A 223 -16.43 -12.70 9.09
N ASP A 224 -16.71 -11.42 8.89
CA ASP A 224 -17.37 -10.92 7.67
C ASP A 224 -16.49 -11.13 6.42
N ALA A 225 -15.17 -10.89 6.53
CA ALA A 225 -14.22 -11.11 5.45
C ALA A 225 -14.07 -12.61 5.09
N ALA A 226 -14.08 -13.49 6.09
CA ALA A 226 -14.07 -14.94 5.87
C ALA A 226 -15.32 -15.44 5.14
N HIS A 227 -16.49 -14.81 5.38
CA HIS A 227 -17.73 -15.15 4.71
C HIS A 227 -17.75 -14.70 3.24
N GLN A 228 -17.19 -13.52 2.94
CA GLN A 228 -17.13 -12.97 1.57
C GLN A 228 -16.14 -13.71 0.66
N ASN A 229 -15.09 -14.31 1.23
CA ASN A 229 -14.11 -15.10 0.49
C ASN A 229 -14.53 -16.57 0.25
N ALA A 230 -15.75 -16.96 0.66
CA ALA A 230 -16.27 -18.29 0.35
C ALA A 230 -16.53 -18.43 -1.17
N PRO A 231 -16.12 -19.53 -1.81
CA PRO A 231 -16.41 -19.74 -3.22
C PRO A 231 -17.92 -19.71 -3.45
N ALA A 232 -18.38 -19.02 -4.50
CA ALA A 232 -19.78 -19.00 -4.88
C ALA A 232 -20.29 -20.45 -5.01
N PRO A 233 -21.51 -20.77 -4.51
CA PRO A 233 -22.03 -22.12 -4.63
C PRO A 233 -22.07 -22.51 -6.10
N HIS A 234 -21.50 -23.67 -6.43
CA HIS A 234 -21.65 -24.28 -7.74
C HIS A 234 -23.14 -24.40 -8.05
N HIS A 235 -23.64 -23.55 -8.95
CA HIS A 235 -24.93 -23.80 -9.57
C HIS A 235 -24.75 -25.01 -10.48
N ASP A 236 -25.15 -26.17 -9.98
CA ASP A 236 -25.30 -27.37 -10.78
C ASP A 236 -26.39 -27.10 -11.82
N ALA A 237 -25.97 -26.80 -13.05
CA ALA A 237 -26.85 -26.61 -14.18
C ALA A 237 -27.28 -27.99 -14.69
N THR A 238 -28.14 -28.66 -13.93
CA THR A 238 -28.98 -29.75 -14.44
C THR A 238 -30.35 -29.18 -14.82
N ARG A 239 -30.52 -28.93 -16.12
CA ARG A 239 -31.83 -28.97 -16.77
C ARG A 239 -31.70 -29.39 -18.23
#